data_AF-A0A6J1AIK6-F1
#
_entry.id   AF-A0A6J1AIK6-F1
#
_cell.length_a   1.000
_cell.length_b   1.000
_cell.length_c   1.000
_cell.angle_alpha   90.00
_cell.angle_beta   90.00
_cell.angle_gamma   90.00
#
_symmetry.space_group_name_H-M   'P 1'
#
loop_
_entity.id
_entity.type
_entity.pdbx_description
1 polymer ?
#
loop_
_entity_poly.entity_id
_entity_poly.type
_entity_poly.pdbx_seq_one_letter_code
_entity_poly.pdbx_strand_id
1 'polypeptide(L)'
;MAYHPWIIVSGVLGNILSFMVYLAPLPTFLRVYRKKSTEGFQSIPYVVALVSAVLWIYYATLKSNAFLLMTINSFGCFVETIYTVVFIIYAPKKARILTMKLLLLFNFGGLLLIILLTHFFSKGPSRIHIVGWFCVVSSAGVFAAPLSIMRLVIRTKSVEFMPFALSLFLTLSAIMWLIYGVLLKDFYISLPNIMGVVLGMIQMVLFVVYKKYKNIENEQKQLPVQVANGKNLAPIKASNNTDSSLQVSGDVEVGRDENPHDHQLQHSHKSIESTNQAEPGQCSV
;
A
#
# COMPACT_ATOMS: atom_id res chain seq x y z
N MET A 1 -34.34 -13.31 22.17
CA MET A 1 -32.99 -12.80 22.52
C MET A 1 -32.92 -11.38 21.98
N ALA A 2 -32.75 -10.35 22.82
CA ALA A 2 -32.72 -8.98 22.33
C ALA A 2 -31.40 -8.73 21.58
N TYR A 3 -31.47 -8.36 20.31
CA TYR A 3 -30.28 -7.97 19.56
C TYR A 3 -29.72 -6.68 20.16
N HIS A 4 -28.50 -6.73 20.70
CA HIS A 4 -27.81 -5.55 21.20
C HIS A 4 -27.68 -4.52 20.07
N PRO A 5 -28.27 -3.32 20.15
CA PRO A 5 -28.43 -2.43 19.00
C PRO A 5 -27.14 -2.14 18.24
N TRP A 6 -26.02 -2.06 18.97
CA TRP A 6 -24.69 -1.85 18.43
C TRP A 6 -24.19 -2.94 17.47
N ILE A 7 -24.68 -4.19 17.58
CA ILE A 7 -24.40 -5.27 16.61
C ILE A 7 -25.05 -4.95 15.26
N ILE A 8 -26.29 -4.44 15.29
CA ILE A 8 -27.01 -4.06 14.07
C ILE A 8 -26.34 -2.82 13.46
N VAL A 9 -26.06 -1.79 14.26
CA VAL A 9 -25.40 -0.55 13.79
C VAL A 9 -24.04 -0.84 13.16
N SER A 10 -23.15 -1.57 13.85
CA SER A 10 -21.82 -1.91 13.32
C SER A 10 -21.89 -2.81 12.09
N GLY A 11 -22.80 -3.80 12.06
CA GLY A 11 -22.98 -4.67 10.91
C GLY A 11 -23.55 -3.95 9.68
N VAL A 12 -24.50 -3.01 9.87
CA VAL A 12 -25.08 -2.20 8.77
C VAL A 12 -24.05 -1.21 8.23
N LEU A 13 -23.33 -0.48 9.09
CA LEU A 13 -22.25 0.41 8.65
C LEU A 13 -21.11 -0.37 7.98
N GLY A 14 -20.76 -1.55 8.50
CA GLY A 14 -19.81 -2.48 7.87
C GLY A 14 -20.27 -2.93 6.48
N ASN A 15 -21.57 -3.24 6.29
CA ASN A 15 -22.13 -3.57 4.98
C ASN A 15 -22.00 -2.37 4.00
N ILE A 16 -22.38 -1.17 4.42
CA ILE A 16 -22.32 0.04 3.58
C ILE A 16 -20.88 0.35 3.15
N LEU A 17 -19.93 0.32 4.08
CA LEU A 17 -18.52 0.61 3.80
C LEU A 17 -17.89 -0.48 2.91
N SER A 18 -18.15 -1.76 3.20
CA SER A 18 -17.67 -2.86 2.35
C SER A 18 -18.29 -2.87 0.96
N PHE A 19 -19.55 -2.43 0.79
CA PHE A 19 -20.17 -2.26 -0.53
C PHE A 19 -19.38 -1.25 -1.38
N MET A 20 -19.00 -0.11 -0.79
CA MET A 20 -18.14 0.88 -1.46
C MET A 20 -16.75 0.31 -1.80
N VAL A 21 -16.16 -0.48 -0.89
CA VAL A 21 -14.86 -1.15 -1.12
C VAL A 21 -14.94 -2.16 -2.27
N TYR A 22 -15.98 -3.01 -2.32
CA TYR A 22 -16.18 -3.97 -3.42
C TYR A 22 -16.40 -3.27 -4.77
N LEU A 23 -16.95 -2.06 -4.81
CA LEU A 23 -17.10 -1.28 -6.04
C LEU A 23 -15.85 -0.49 -6.43
N ALA A 24 -14.81 -0.41 -5.59
CA ALA A 24 -13.59 0.33 -5.89
C ALA A 24 -12.87 -0.12 -7.20
N PRO A 25 -12.86 -1.41 -7.60
CA PRO A 25 -12.30 -1.84 -8.89
C PRO A 25 -13.20 -1.54 -10.11
N LEU A 26 -14.45 -1.06 -9.93
CA LEU A 26 -15.39 -0.85 -11.03
C LEU A 26 -14.84 0.06 -12.15
N PRO A 27 -14.18 1.21 -11.89
CA PRO A 27 -13.60 2.03 -12.94
C PRO A 27 -12.52 1.29 -13.76
N THR A 28 -11.73 0.44 -13.10
CA THR A 28 -10.73 -0.42 -13.73
C THR A 28 -11.38 -1.43 -14.67
N PHE A 29 -12.46 -2.10 -14.24
CA PHE A 29 -13.17 -3.05 -15.10
C PHE A 29 -13.97 -2.40 -16.22
N LEU A 30 -14.50 -1.19 -16.02
CA LEU A 30 -15.09 -0.40 -17.11
C LEU A 30 -14.02 -0.03 -18.15
N ARG A 31 -12.79 0.28 -17.73
CA ARG A 31 -11.65 0.49 -18.64
C ARG A 31 -11.32 -0.80 -19.41
N VAL A 32 -11.18 -1.94 -18.74
CA VAL A 32 -10.95 -3.26 -19.38
C VAL A 32 -12.05 -3.59 -20.40
N TYR A 33 -13.32 -3.39 -20.04
CA TYR A 33 -14.45 -3.62 -20.95
C TYR A 33 -14.42 -2.71 -22.17
N ARG A 34 -14.07 -1.42 -22.01
CA ARG A 34 -13.98 -0.47 -23.13
C ARG A 34 -12.77 -0.74 -24.04
N LYS A 35 -11.63 -1.10 -23.46
CA LYS A 35 -10.37 -1.38 -24.18
C LYS A 35 -10.26 -2.81 -24.72
N LYS A 36 -11.18 -3.70 -24.35
CA LYS A 36 -11.21 -5.12 -24.75
C LYS A 36 -9.90 -5.87 -24.43
N SER A 37 -9.18 -5.41 -23.41
CA SER A 37 -7.86 -5.88 -22.99
C SER A 37 -7.71 -5.64 -21.49
N THR A 38 -7.00 -6.53 -20.79
CA THR A 38 -6.69 -6.34 -19.37
C THR A 38 -5.52 -5.40 -19.09
N GLU A 39 -4.84 -4.86 -20.12
CA GLU A 39 -3.79 -3.81 -19.98
C GLU A 39 -2.68 -4.11 -18.92
N GLY A 40 -2.43 -5.38 -18.60
CA GLY A 40 -1.47 -5.81 -17.59
C GLY A 40 -2.03 -5.97 -16.16
N PHE A 41 -3.30 -5.64 -15.91
CA PHE A 41 -3.98 -5.95 -14.65
C PHE A 41 -3.95 -7.47 -14.37
N GLN A 42 -3.97 -7.82 -13.09
CA GLN A 42 -3.86 -9.20 -12.60
C GLN A 42 -5.20 -9.68 -12.03
N SER A 43 -5.54 -10.96 -12.24
CA SER A 43 -6.78 -11.55 -11.71
C SER A 43 -6.69 -12.02 -10.26
N ILE A 44 -5.47 -12.20 -9.74
CA ILE A 44 -5.22 -12.84 -8.44
C ILE A 44 -6.02 -12.19 -7.29
N PRO A 45 -6.11 -10.84 -7.16
CA PRO A 45 -6.88 -10.22 -6.08
C PRO A 45 -8.35 -10.65 -6.07
N TYR A 46 -9.01 -10.66 -7.23
CA TYR A 46 -10.43 -11.00 -7.38
C TYR A 46 -10.70 -12.48 -7.12
N VAL A 47 -9.81 -13.36 -7.58
CA VAL A 47 -9.90 -14.82 -7.32
C VAL A 47 -9.70 -15.14 -5.84
N VAL A 48 -8.80 -14.44 -5.14
CA VAL A 48 -8.57 -14.62 -3.68
C VAL A 48 -9.72 -14.00 -2.87
N ALA A 49 -10.23 -12.83 -3.28
CA ALA A 49 -11.39 -12.20 -2.65
C ALA A 49 -12.65 -13.07 -2.79
N LEU A 50 -12.87 -13.72 -3.94
CA LEU A 50 -13.97 -14.66 -4.15
C LEU A 50 -13.89 -15.88 -3.20
N VAL A 51 -12.71 -16.48 -3.06
CA VAL A 51 -12.47 -17.59 -2.09
C VAL A 51 -12.79 -17.15 -0.67
N SER A 52 -12.33 -15.96 -0.27
CA SER A 52 -12.59 -15.42 1.07
C SER A 52 -14.09 -15.15 1.28
N ALA A 53 -14.77 -14.55 0.30
CA ALA A 53 -16.20 -14.27 0.38
C ALA A 53 -17.04 -15.56 0.53
N VAL A 54 -16.75 -16.61 -0.25
CA VAL A 54 -17.47 -17.90 -0.12
C VAL A 54 -17.18 -18.59 1.21
N LEU A 55 -15.94 -18.53 1.71
CA LEU A 55 -15.62 -19.03 3.07
C LEU A 55 -16.40 -18.28 4.15
N TRP A 56 -16.52 -16.94 4.03
CA TRP A 56 -17.28 -16.14 4.98
C TRP A 56 -18.78 -16.39 4.93
N ILE A 57 -19.36 -16.62 3.74
CA ILE A 57 -20.75 -17.09 3.60
C ILE A 57 -20.90 -18.44 4.31
N TYR A 58 -20.00 -19.40 4.05
CA TYR A 58 -20.08 -20.71 4.69
C TYR A 58 -19.96 -20.60 6.21
N TYR A 59 -18.98 -19.85 6.72
CA TYR A 59 -18.82 -19.57 8.14
C TYR A 59 -20.07 -18.95 8.77
N ALA A 60 -20.71 -17.99 8.08
CA ALA A 60 -21.94 -17.36 8.56
C ALA A 60 -23.12 -18.34 8.63
N THR A 61 -23.28 -19.27 7.66
CA THR A 61 -24.33 -20.31 7.73
C THR A 61 -24.16 -21.30 8.88
N LEU A 62 -22.95 -21.39 9.46
CA LEU A 62 -22.69 -22.20 10.65
C LEU A 62 -23.04 -21.50 11.98
N LYS A 63 -23.49 -20.23 11.94
CA LYS A 63 -23.75 -19.41 13.13
C LYS A 63 -25.15 -18.80 13.10
N SER A 64 -25.82 -18.76 14.24
CA SER A 64 -27.17 -18.20 14.37
C SER A 64 -27.25 -16.67 14.14
N ASN A 65 -26.22 -15.92 14.53
CA ASN A 65 -26.25 -14.46 14.62
C ASN A 65 -25.34 -13.74 13.60
N ALA A 66 -25.01 -14.38 12.47
CA ALA A 66 -24.06 -13.88 11.47
C ALA A 66 -24.69 -13.36 10.16
N PHE A 67 -26.00 -13.06 10.16
CA PHE A 67 -26.73 -12.68 8.94
C PHE A 67 -26.11 -11.49 8.18
N LEU A 68 -25.73 -10.42 8.88
CA LEU A 68 -25.11 -9.24 8.24
C LEU A 68 -23.73 -9.52 7.63
N LEU A 69 -23.00 -10.51 8.15
CA LEU A 69 -21.76 -10.99 7.54
C LEU A 69 -22.04 -11.81 6.27
N MET A 70 -23.12 -12.59 6.27
CA MET A 70 -23.56 -13.35 5.10
C MET A 70 -24.01 -12.43 3.95
N THR A 71 -24.79 -11.38 4.23
CA THR A 71 -25.28 -10.44 3.20
C THR A 71 -24.15 -9.77 2.45
N ILE A 72 -23.16 -9.21 3.16
CA ILE A 72 -22.06 -8.48 2.51
C ILE A 72 -21.17 -9.39 1.68
N ASN A 73 -20.88 -10.60 2.17
CA ASN A 73 -20.05 -11.55 1.44
C ASN A 73 -20.81 -12.18 0.26
N SER A 74 -22.14 -12.27 0.32
CA SER A 74 -22.98 -12.65 -0.83
C SER A 74 -22.90 -11.60 -1.94
N PHE A 75 -22.98 -10.31 -1.58
CA PHE A 75 -22.74 -9.22 -2.53
C PHE A 75 -21.31 -9.23 -3.08
N GLY A 76 -20.30 -9.41 -2.22
CA GLY A 76 -18.91 -9.54 -2.62
C GLY A 76 -18.68 -10.69 -3.60
N CYS A 77 -19.23 -11.88 -3.31
CA CYS A 77 -19.17 -13.05 -4.19
C CYS A 77 -19.75 -12.76 -5.58
N PHE A 78 -20.90 -12.06 -5.65
CA PHE A 78 -21.50 -11.64 -6.91
C PHE A 78 -20.61 -10.66 -7.70
N VAL A 79 -20.08 -9.61 -7.05
CA VAL A 79 -19.23 -8.60 -7.69
C VAL A 79 -17.89 -9.19 -8.15
N GLU A 80 -17.22 -9.97 -7.31
CA GLU A 80 -15.93 -10.61 -7.64
C GLU A 80 -16.07 -11.67 -8.74
N THR A 81 -17.23 -12.33 -8.82
CA THR A 81 -17.57 -13.20 -9.96
C THR A 81 -17.67 -12.39 -11.25
N ILE A 82 -18.37 -11.25 -11.27
CA ILE A 82 -18.46 -10.37 -12.45
C ILE A 82 -17.07 -9.89 -12.88
N TYR A 83 -16.26 -9.39 -11.94
CA TYR A 83 -14.88 -8.96 -12.20
C TYR A 83 -14.02 -10.09 -12.78
N THR A 84 -14.10 -11.29 -12.21
CA THR A 84 -13.34 -12.44 -12.69
C THR A 84 -13.80 -12.90 -14.08
N VAL A 85 -15.11 -12.91 -14.37
CA VAL A 85 -15.66 -13.23 -15.70
C VAL A 85 -15.21 -12.21 -16.75
N VAL A 86 -15.34 -10.90 -16.45
CA VAL A 86 -14.87 -9.83 -17.35
C VAL A 86 -13.37 -9.94 -17.61
N PHE A 87 -12.57 -10.27 -16.58
CA PHE A 87 -11.15 -10.54 -16.73
C PHE A 87 -10.90 -11.71 -17.71
N ILE A 88 -11.55 -12.86 -17.49
CA ILE A 88 -11.37 -14.06 -18.33
C ILE A 88 -11.68 -13.79 -19.79
N ILE A 89 -12.76 -13.04 -20.08
CA ILE A 89 -13.17 -12.69 -21.45
C ILE A 89 -12.08 -11.88 -22.18
N TYR A 90 -11.52 -10.84 -21.51
CA TYR A 90 -10.59 -9.89 -22.14
C TYR A 90 -9.10 -10.14 -21.87
N ALA A 91 -8.75 -11.14 -21.05
CA ALA A 91 -7.37 -11.47 -20.74
C ALA A 91 -6.66 -12.19 -21.90
N PRO A 92 -5.36 -11.92 -22.13
CA PRO A 92 -4.50 -12.71 -23.01
C PRO A 92 -4.46 -14.20 -22.61
N LYS A 93 -4.25 -15.09 -23.58
CA LYS A 93 -4.31 -16.57 -23.40
C LYS A 93 -3.54 -17.09 -22.17
N LYS A 94 -2.32 -16.61 -21.94
CA LYS A 94 -1.49 -17.00 -20.77
C LYS A 94 -2.16 -16.61 -19.43
N ALA A 95 -2.58 -15.35 -19.30
CA ALA A 95 -3.24 -14.85 -18.10
C ALA A 95 -4.60 -15.52 -17.88
N ARG A 96 -5.39 -15.72 -18.94
CA ARG A 96 -6.67 -16.43 -18.91
C ARG A 96 -6.54 -17.85 -18.39
N ILE A 97 -5.57 -18.62 -18.90
CA ILE A 97 -5.31 -19.99 -18.45
C ILE A 97 -4.88 -20.02 -16.98
N LEU A 98 -4.05 -19.06 -16.54
CA LEU A 98 -3.70 -18.93 -15.12
C LEU A 98 -4.93 -18.65 -14.26
N THR A 99 -5.78 -17.69 -14.64
CA THR A 99 -7.03 -17.38 -13.90
C THR A 99 -7.95 -18.60 -13.80
N MET A 100 -8.15 -19.33 -14.90
CA MET A 100 -8.96 -20.56 -14.92
C MET A 100 -8.38 -21.66 -14.03
N LYS A 101 -7.05 -21.84 -14.02
CA LYS A 101 -6.37 -22.79 -13.11
C LYS A 101 -6.56 -22.41 -11.65
N LEU A 102 -6.43 -21.12 -11.31
CA LEU A 102 -6.63 -20.63 -9.94
C LEU A 102 -8.08 -20.77 -9.48
N LEU A 103 -9.06 -20.49 -10.36
CA LEU A 103 -10.48 -20.74 -10.08
C LEU A 103 -10.74 -22.23 -9.83
N LEU A 104 -10.30 -23.11 -10.74
CA LEU A 104 -10.52 -24.54 -10.61
C LEU A 104 -9.87 -25.10 -9.34
N LEU A 105 -8.63 -24.71 -9.05
CA LEU A 105 -7.89 -25.21 -7.89
C LEU A 105 -8.47 -24.69 -6.56
N PHE A 106 -8.68 -23.38 -6.43
CA PHE A 106 -9.05 -22.79 -5.14
C PHE A 106 -10.56 -22.67 -4.93
N ASN A 107 -11.33 -22.25 -5.95
CA ASN A 107 -12.77 -22.01 -5.80
C ASN A 107 -13.61 -23.27 -6.02
N PHE A 108 -13.25 -24.14 -6.96
CA PHE A 108 -14.01 -25.38 -7.21
C PHE A 108 -13.42 -26.60 -6.51
N GLY A 109 -12.10 -26.74 -6.46
CA GLY A 109 -11.42 -27.83 -5.73
C GLY A 109 -11.35 -27.55 -4.23
N GLY A 110 -10.59 -26.53 -3.84
CA GLY A 110 -10.28 -26.20 -2.45
C GLY A 110 -11.51 -25.93 -1.58
N LEU A 111 -12.40 -25.02 -1.99
CA LEU A 111 -13.63 -24.73 -1.23
C LEU A 111 -14.54 -25.95 -1.12
N LEU A 112 -14.76 -26.69 -2.21
CA LEU A 112 -15.61 -27.88 -2.18
C LEU A 112 -15.03 -28.94 -1.25
N LEU A 113 -13.71 -29.16 -1.29
CA LEU A 113 -13.03 -30.08 -0.38
C LEU A 113 -13.17 -29.64 1.08
N ILE A 114 -12.99 -28.35 1.39
CA ILE A 114 -13.20 -27.82 2.74
C ILE A 114 -14.65 -28.05 3.19
N ILE A 115 -15.64 -27.71 2.36
CA ILE A 115 -17.06 -27.86 2.68
C ILE A 115 -17.43 -29.34 2.88
N LEU A 116 -17.02 -30.23 1.99
CA LEU A 116 -17.30 -31.67 2.09
C LEU A 116 -16.63 -32.29 3.33
N LEU A 117 -15.32 -32.06 3.52
CA LEU A 117 -14.60 -32.62 4.66
C LEU A 117 -15.18 -32.11 5.98
N THR A 118 -15.45 -30.81 6.08
CA THR A 118 -16.04 -30.25 7.31
C THR A 118 -17.50 -30.65 7.50
N HIS A 119 -18.29 -30.90 6.45
CA HIS A 119 -19.65 -31.42 6.57
C HIS A 119 -19.69 -32.86 7.09
N PHE A 120 -18.88 -33.76 6.54
CA PHE A 120 -18.90 -35.18 6.89
C PHE A 120 -18.09 -35.51 8.16
N PHE A 121 -16.92 -34.90 8.35
CA PHE A 121 -15.98 -35.26 9.42
C PHE A 121 -15.97 -34.29 10.62
N SER A 122 -16.76 -33.21 10.59
CA SER A 122 -16.86 -32.30 11.75
C SER A 122 -18.30 -31.83 12.02
N LYS A 123 -18.65 -31.65 13.29
CA LYS A 123 -19.99 -31.26 13.74
C LYS A 123 -19.92 -30.19 14.82
N GLY A 124 -20.97 -29.39 14.93
CA GLY A 124 -21.13 -28.39 15.99
C GLY A 124 -19.95 -27.40 16.08
N PRO A 125 -19.46 -27.09 17.30
CA PRO A 125 -18.39 -26.10 17.51
C PRO A 125 -17.08 -26.40 16.76
N SER A 126 -16.67 -27.67 16.67
CA SER A 126 -15.43 -28.07 15.97
C SER A 126 -15.42 -27.61 14.51
N ARG A 127 -16.57 -27.76 13.82
CA ARG A 127 -16.74 -27.28 12.44
C ARG A 127 -16.56 -25.77 12.31
N ILE A 128 -17.11 -25.00 13.26
CA ILE A 128 -16.98 -23.54 13.30
C ILE A 128 -15.51 -23.15 13.48
N HIS A 129 -14.77 -23.82 14.37
CA HIS A 129 -13.35 -23.52 14.59
C HIS A 129 -12.49 -23.79 13.35
N ILE A 130 -12.69 -24.92 12.67
CA ILE A 130 -11.95 -25.28 11.44
C ILE A 130 -12.21 -24.25 10.34
N VAL A 131 -13.49 -23.99 10.03
CA VAL A 131 -13.88 -23.04 8.97
C VAL A 131 -13.46 -21.61 9.33
N GLY A 132 -13.52 -21.23 10.60
CA GLY A 132 -13.06 -19.93 11.09
C GLY A 132 -11.57 -19.70 10.81
N TRP A 133 -10.71 -20.70 11.01
CA TRP A 133 -9.29 -20.60 10.65
C TRP A 133 -9.07 -20.46 9.14
N PHE A 134 -9.83 -21.16 8.30
CA PHE A 134 -9.79 -20.92 6.84
C PHE A 134 -10.24 -19.49 6.46
N CYS A 135 -11.22 -18.91 7.17
CA CYS A 135 -11.63 -17.52 6.98
C CYS A 135 -10.52 -16.53 7.36
N VAL A 136 -9.82 -16.76 8.49
CA VAL A 136 -8.68 -15.95 8.91
C VAL A 136 -7.54 -16.01 7.88
N VAL A 137 -7.15 -17.22 7.44
CA VAL A 137 -6.06 -17.43 6.48
C VAL A 137 -6.37 -16.80 5.11
N SER A 138 -7.59 -17.00 4.60
CA SER A 138 -8.01 -16.37 3.33
C SER A 138 -8.06 -14.84 3.42
N SER A 139 -8.55 -14.29 4.54
CA SER A 139 -8.55 -12.84 4.80
C SER A 139 -7.12 -12.27 4.86
N ALA A 140 -6.18 -12.99 5.49
CA ALA A 140 -4.76 -12.61 5.48
C ALA A 140 -4.17 -12.63 4.06
N GLY A 141 -4.60 -13.56 3.21
CA GLY A 141 -4.25 -13.60 1.78
C GLY A 141 -4.71 -12.36 1.01
N VAL A 142 -5.90 -11.82 1.29
CA VAL A 142 -6.41 -10.57 0.69
C VAL A 142 -5.49 -9.39 1.01
N PHE A 143 -4.88 -9.34 2.21
CA PHE A 143 -3.95 -8.27 2.60
C PHE A 143 -2.63 -8.25 1.82
N ALA A 144 -2.29 -9.28 1.04
CA ALA A 144 -1.11 -9.26 0.17
C ALA A 144 -1.14 -8.12 -0.86
N ALA A 145 -2.33 -7.75 -1.36
CA ALA A 145 -2.49 -6.64 -2.29
C ALA A 145 -2.14 -5.27 -1.67
N PRO A 146 -2.77 -4.82 -0.56
CA PRO A 146 -2.40 -3.55 0.09
C PRO A 146 -0.96 -3.52 0.61
N LEU A 147 -0.40 -4.67 1.05
CA LEU A 147 1.04 -4.78 1.39
C LEU A 147 1.95 -4.54 0.18
N SER A 148 1.60 -5.09 -0.99
CA SER A 148 2.34 -4.86 -2.24
C SER A 148 2.31 -3.39 -2.66
N ILE A 149 1.15 -2.73 -2.56
CA ILE A 149 1.02 -1.29 -2.86
C ILE A 149 1.80 -0.43 -1.85
N MET A 150 1.82 -0.75 -0.55
CA MET A 150 2.69 -0.05 0.42
C MET A 150 4.17 -0.17 0.05
N ARG A 151 4.64 -1.38 -0.31
CA ARG A 151 6.01 -1.59 -0.80
C ARG A 151 6.30 -0.77 -2.07
N LEU A 152 5.33 -0.65 -2.98
CA LEU A 152 5.45 0.16 -4.19
C LEU A 152 5.64 1.64 -3.85
N VAL A 153 4.76 2.23 -3.01
CA VAL A 153 4.86 3.64 -2.56
C VAL A 153 6.22 3.94 -1.93
N ILE A 154 6.71 3.05 -1.06
CA ILE A 154 8.01 3.22 -0.38
C ILE A 154 9.20 3.24 -1.36
N ARG A 155 9.12 2.44 -2.45
CA ARG A 155 10.14 2.36 -3.50
C ARG A 155 10.06 3.49 -4.51
N THR A 156 8.87 3.82 -5.02
CA THR A 156 8.67 4.85 -6.06
C THR A 156 8.62 6.27 -5.52
N LYS A 157 8.57 6.43 -4.19
CA LYS A 157 8.33 7.70 -3.50
C LYS A 157 7.01 8.38 -3.88
N SER A 158 6.07 7.67 -4.53
CA SER A 158 4.84 8.23 -5.10
C SER A 158 3.59 7.50 -4.60
N VAL A 159 2.56 8.27 -4.20
CA VAL A 159 1.27 7.77 -3.68
C VAL A 159 0.21 7.52 -4.76
N GLU A 160 0.60 7.57 -6.04
CA GLU A 160 -0.29 7.48 -7.21
C GLU A 160 -1.20 6.25 -7.22
N PHE A 161 -0.67 5.09 -6.78
CA PHE A 161 -1.42 3.82 -6.71
C PHE A 161 -2.13 3.60 -5.37
N MET A 162 -2.14 4.58 -4.46
CA MET A 162 -2.77 4.51 -3.14
C MET A 162 -3.65 5.75 -2.89
N PRO A 163 -4.89 5.78 -3.41
CA PRO A 163 -5.80 6.88 -3.14
C PRO A 163 -6.25 6.87 -1.68
N PHE A 164 -6.02 7.99 -0.97
CA PHE A 164 -6.34 8.15 0.46
C PHE A 164 -7.76 7.72 0.84
N ALA A 165 -8.76 8.07 0.02
CA ALA A 165 -10.15 7.70 0.27
C ALA A 165 -10.36 6.18 0.37
N LEU A 166 -9.65 5.38 -0.45
CA LEU A 166 -9.76 3.92 -0.41
C LEU A 166 -9.17 3.37 0.88
N SER A 167 -8.00 3.86 1.32
CA SER A 167 -7.40 3.47 2.60
C SER A 167 -8.27 3.89 3.79
N LEU A 168 -8.91 5.06 3.74
CA LEU A 168 -9.86 5.50 4.76
C LEU A 168 -11.09 4.58 4.83
N PHE A 169 -11.75 4.31 3.69
CA PHE A 169 -12.93 3.42 3.66
C PHE A 169 -12.60 1.98 4.06
N LEU A 170 -11.43 1.45 3.67
CA LEU A 170 -10.92 0.16 4.14
C LEU A 170 -10.73 0.15 5.67
N THR A 171 -10.12 1.21 6.22
CA THR A 171 -9.90 1.31 7.67
C THR A 171 -11.22 1.40 8.43
N LEU A 172 -12.14 2.26 7.99
CA LEU A 172 -13.47 2.40 8.61
C LEU A 172 -14.28 1.10 8.53
N SER A 173 -14.22 0.40 7.39
CA SER A 173 -14.84 -0.92 7.24
C SER A 173 -14.25 -1.92 8.25
N ALA A 174 -12.93 -2.00 8.35
CA ALA A 174 -12.26 -2.88 9.31
C ALA A 174 -12.60 -2.54 10.77
N ILE A 175 -12.75 -1.25 11.14
CA ILE A 175 -13.21 -0.84 12.47
C ILE A 175 -14.65 -1.33 12.72
N MET A 176 -15.57 -1.15 11.77
CA MET A 176 -16.97 -1.60 11.92
C MET A 176 -17.07 -3.12 12.06
N TRP A 177 -16.32 -3.89 11.25
CA TRP A 177 -16.29 -5.35 11.34
C TRP A 177 -15.55 -5.87 12.57
N LEU A 178 -14.54 -5.14 13.07
CA LEU A 178 -13.92 -5.43 14.37
C LEU A 178 -14.91 -5.25 15.53
N ILE A 179 -15.64 -4.14 15.56
CA ILE A 179 -16.69 -3.89 16.57
C ILE A 179 -17.78 -4.98 16.48
N TYR A 180 -18.23 -5.32 15.27
CA TYR A 180 -19.19 -6.40 15.04
C TYR A 180 -18.69 -7.76 15.58
N GLY A 181 -17.45 -8.12 15.27
CA GLY A 181 -16.80 -9.34 15.77
C GLY A 181 -16.68 -9.37 17.30
N VAL A 182 -16.20 -8.29 17.91
CA VAL A 182 -16.06 -8.19 19.37
C VAL A 182 -17.42 -8.28 20.09
N LEU A 183 -18.45 -7.60 19.59
CA LEU A 183 -19.80 -7.66 20.15
C LEU A 183 -20.45 -9.04 20.00
N LEU A 184 -20.14 -9.79 18.93
CA LEU A 184 -20.53 -11.19 18.76
C LEU A 184 -19.67 -12.17 19.56
N LYS A 185 -18.61 -11.70 20.25
CA LYS A 185 -17.56 -12.52 20.88
C LYS A 185 -16.92 -13.49 19.88
N ASP A 186 -16.78 -13.05 18.64
CA ASP A 186 -16.24 -13.80 17.53
C ASP A 186 -14.79 -13.41 17.24
N PHE A 187 -13.87 -14.23 17.72
CA PHE A 187 -12.44 -14.06 17.49
C PHE A 187 -12.06 -14.15 16.00
N TYR A 188 -12.74 -15.00 15.22
CA TYR A 188 -12.40 -15.23 13.82
C TYR A 188 -12.76 -14.01 12.95
N ILE A 189 -13.87 -13.34 13.25
CA ILE A 189 -14.22 -12.05 12.63
C ILE A 189 -13.25 -10.96 13.12
N SER A 190 -12.95 -10.93 14.42
CA SER A 190 -12.15 -9.84 15.02
C SER A 190 -10.70 -9.81 14.52
N LEU A 191 -10.02 -10.96 14.53
CA LEU A 191 -8.59 -11.07 14.24
C LEU A 191 -8.13 -10.46 12.89
N PRO A 192 -8.71 -10.81 11.72
CA PRO A 192 -8.31 -10.21 10.45
C PRO A 192 -8.69 -8.73 10.38
N ASN A 193 -9.72 -8.28 11.10
CA ASN A 193 -10.09 -6.86 11.13
C ASN A 193 -9.14 -6.03 11.99
N ILE A 194 -8.55 -6.57 13.07
CA ILE A 194 -7.42 -5.93 13.77
C ILE A 194 -6.27 -5.69 12.79
N MET A 195 -5.89 -6.70 12.00
CA MET A 195 -4.86 -6.58 10.97
C MET A 195 -5.24 -5.54 9.91
N GLY A 196 -6.50 -5.53 9.46
CA GLY A 196 -7.03 -4.54 8.53
C GLY A 196 -6.92 -3.10 9.04
N VAL A 197 -7.25 -2.85 10.31
CA VAL A 197 -7.08 -1.53 10.95
C VAL A 197 -5.61 -1.13 11.00
N VAL A 198 -4.71 -2.02 11.45
CA VAL A 198 -3.27 -1.73 11.52
C VAL A 198 -2.71 -1.39 10.14
N LEU A 199 -3.03 -2.20 9.12
CA LEU A 199 -2.57 -1.95 7.75
C LEU A 199 -3.16 -0.66 7.16
N GLY A 200 -4.43 -0.38 7.41
CA GLY A 200 -5.10 0.85 6.97
C GLY A 200 -4.50 2.12 7.59
N MET A 201 -4.18 2.09 8.89
CA MET A 201 -3.46 3.17 9.57
C MET A 201 -2.08 3.40 8.96
N ILE A 202 -1.31 2.33 8.69
CA ILE A 202 0.01 2.44 8.03
C ILE A 202 -0.13 3.03 6.63
N GLN A 203 -1.14 2.63 5.85
CA GLN A 203 -1.42 3.22 4.53
C GLN A 203 -1.69 4.72 4.61
N MET A 204 -2.52 5.17 5.55
CA MET A 204 -2.82 6.61 5.71
C MET A 204 -1.58 7.42 6.13
N VAL A 205 -0.74 6.88 7.03
CA VAL A 205 0.53 7.50 7.42
C VAL A 205 1.49 7.60 6.22
N LEU A 206 1.66 6.51 5.46
CA LEU A 206 2.48 6.51 4.24
C LEU A 206 1.94 7.53 3.23
N PHE A 207 0.63 7.62 3.02
CA PHE A 207 0.04 8.59 2.11
C PHE A 207 0.43 10.03 2.48
N VAL A 208 0.30 10.42 3.76
CA VAL A 208 0.61 11.78 4.22
C VAL A 208 2.11 12.09 4.07
N VAL A 209 2.99 11.19 4.53
CA VAL A 209 4.44 11.37 4.47
C VAL A 209 4.94 11.53 3.03
N TYR A 210 4.53 10.61 2.15
CA TYR A 210 5.03 10.58 0.77
C TYR A 210 4.38 11.65 -0.13
N LYS A 211 3.13 12.08 0.16
CA LYS A 211 2.54 13.26 -0.49
C LYS A 211 3.30 14.54 -0.12
N LYS A 212 3.68 14.72 1.15
CA LYS A 212 4.49 15.87 1.59
C LYS A 212 5.88 15.87 0.93
N TYR A 213 6.53 14.71 0.88
CA TYR A 213 7.83 14.54 0.21
C TYR A 213 7.78 14.96 -1.27
N LYS A 214 6.79 14.46 -2.03
CA LYS A 214 6.63 14.79 -3.46
C LYS A 214 6.38 16.28 -3.71
N ASN A 215 5.67 16.97 -2.82
CA ASN A 215 5.47 18.42 -2.94
C ASN A 215 6.79 19.19 -2.80
N ILE A 216 7.59 18.89 -1.77
CA ILE A 216 8.91 19.52 -1.54
C ILE A 216 9.86 19.26 -2.72
N GLU A 217 9.88 18.03 -3.25
CA GLU A 217 10.70 17.68 -4.42
C GLU A 217 10.28 18.48 -5.67
N ASN A 218 8.98 18.70 -5.87
CA ASN A 218 8.47 19.51 -6.97
C ASN A 218 8.80 20.99 -6.82
N GLU A 219 8.70 21.54 -5.60
CA GLU A 219 9.09 22.93 -5.29
C GLU A 219 10.59 23.16 -5.56
N GLN A 220 11.45 22.24 -5.09
CA GLN A 220 12.90 22.30 -5.34
C GLN A 220 13.25 22.18 -6.84
N LYS A 221 12.53 21.36 -7.59
CA LYS A 221 12.73 21.21 -9.05
C LYS A 221 12.29 22.43 -9.87
N GLN A 222 11.46 23.31 -9.34
CA GLN A 222 11.03 24.55 -10.01
C GLN A 222 11.97 25.75 -9.75
N LEU A 223 12.85 25.65 -8.74
CA LEU A 223 13.72 26.76 -8.32
C LEU A 223 15.00 27.04 -9.16
N PRO A 224 15.53 26.16 -10.05
CA PRO A 224 16.78 26.43 -10.77
C PRO A 224 16.59 26.88 -12.24
N VAL A 225 15.95 28.03 -12.47
CA VAL A 225 15.97 28.72 -13.79
C VAL A 225 16.22 30.23 -13.67
N GLN A 226 15.71 30.89 -12.63
CA GLN A 226 15.68 32.37 -12.56
C GLN A 226 17.00 33.06 -12.15
N VAL A 227 18.05 32.32 -11.77
CA VAL A 227 19.31 32.91 -11.26
C VAL A 227 20.42 33.03 -12.33
N ALA A 228 20.27 32.35 -13.47
CA ALA A 228 21.32 32.28 -14.49
C ALA A 228 21.40 33.48 -15.46
N ASN A 229 20.32 34.27 -15.59
CA ASN A 229 20.19 35.27 -16.67
C ASN A 229 20.59 36.71 -16.27
N GLY A 230 21.32 36.88 -15.16
CA GLY A 230 21.56 38.17 -14.50
C GLY A 230 22.99 38.73 -14.59
N LYS A 231 23.84 38.29 -15.53
CA LYS A 231 25.21 38.81 -15.70
C LYS A 231 25.58 38.97 -17.19
N ASN A 232 26.22 40.12 -17.52
CA ASN A 232 26.43 40.74 -18.84
C ASN A 232 25.23 41.63 -19.26
N LEU A 233 25.36 42.92 -19.62
CA LEU A 233 26.48 43.87 -19.84
C LEU A 233 26.00 45.29 -19.34
N ALA A 234 26.71 46.44 -19.35
CA ALA A 234 27.99 46.92 -19.87
C ALA A 234 28.54 48.12 -19.03
N PRO A 235 29.78 48.62 -19.26
CA PRO A 235 30.43 49.63 -18.39
C PRO A 235 30.52 51.07 -18.96
N ILE A 236 31.13 51.97 -18.17
CA ILE A 236 31.72 53.30 -18.51
C ILE A 236 30.76 54.51 -18.59
N LYS A 237 30.90 55.47 -17.65
CA LYS A 237 31.50 56.81 -17.92
C LYS A 237 31.76 57.63 -16.66
N ALA A 238 32.94 58.24 -16.60
CA ALA A 238 33.25 59.33 -15.66
C ALA A 238 32.82 60.68 -16.24
N SER A 239 32.43 61.62 -15.38
CA SER A 239 32.36 63.06 -15.68
C SER A 239 32.51 63.84 -14.37
N ASN A 240 33.11 65.04 -14.45
CA ASN A 240 33.72 65.74 -13.32
C ASN A 240 32.82 66.79 -12.64
N ASN A 241 33.24 67.20 -11.44
CA ASN A 241 32.97 68.48 -10.75
C ASN A 241 31.52 68.71 -10.25
N THR A 242 31.25 69.49 -9.18
CA THR A 242 32.07 70.47 -8.41
C THR A 242 31.53 70.61 -6.97
N ASP A 243 32.37 71.00 -6.00
CA ASP A 243 32.05 71.66 -4.71
C ASP A 243 31.11 70.93 -3.68
N SER A 244 31.21 71.09 -2.35
CA SER A 244 32.04 71.97 -1.49
C SER A 244 32.20 71.43 -0.04
N SER A 245 33.38 71.67 0.55
CA SER A 245 33.76 71.84 1.98
C SER A 245 32.95 71.25 3.17
N LEU A 246 33.64 70.47 4.05
CA LEU A 246 33.81 70.63 5.54
C LEU A 246 34.39 69.33 6.16
N GLN A 247 35.69 69.26 6.50
CA GLN A 247 36.32 69.34 7.86
C GLN A 247 35.95 68.18 8.84
N VAL A 248 36.88 67.26 9.21
CA VAL A 248 37.97 67.31 10.25
C VAL A 248 37.43 67.17 11.69
N SER A 249 37.90 66.30 12.62
CA SER A 249 39.05 65.34 12.70
C SER A 249 38.64 64.06 13.52
N GLY A 250 39.47 63.12 14.02
CA GLY A 250 40.94 62.98 14.14
C GLY A 250 41.39 61.59 14.68
N ASP A 251 42.64 61.50 15.16
CA ASP A 251 43.51 60.29 15.25
C ASP A 251 43.32 59.38 16.51
N VAL A 252 43.42 58.04 16.39
CA VAL A 252 44.57 57.10 16.67
C VAL A 252 44.90 56.80 18.15
N GLU A 253 44.78 55.52 18.55
CA GLU A 253 45.80 54.62 19.15
C GLU A 253 45.13 53.25 19.44
N VAL A 254 45.52 52.12 18.84
CA VAL A 254 46.70 51.26 19.08
C VAL A 254 46.64 50.49 20.41
N GLY A 255 46.33 49.19 20.31
CA GLY A 255 46.56 48.17 21.32
C GLY A 255 46.83 46.84 20.60
N ARG A 256 48.06 46.32 20.70
CA ARG A 256 48.57 45.17 19.96
C ARG A 256 49.04 44.10 20.95
N ASP A 257 48.64 42.86 20.70
CA ASP A 257 49.28 41.58 21.06
C ASP A 257 48.54 40.55 20.15
N GLU A 258 49.09 39.89 19.12
CA GLU A 258 50.31 39.05 19.04
C GLU A 258 50.33 37.96 20.13
N ASN A 259 50.44 36.65 19.87
CA ASN A 259 50.75 35.91 18.63
C ASN A 259 50.06 34.50 18.65
N PRO A 260 50.19 33.68 17.59
CA PRO A 260 49.32 32.51 17.34
C PRO A 260 50.03 31.18 17.64
N HIS A 261 49.43 30.05 17.23
CA HIS A 261 50.19 29.08 16.42
C HIS A 261 49.29 28.12 15.63
N ASP A 262 49.58 28.06 14.33
CA ASP A 262 49.02 27.14 13.35
C ASP A 262 49.99 25.95 13.11
N HIS A 263 49.61 25.03 12.20
CA HIS A 263 50.37 23.88 11.64
C HIS A 263 50.29 22.55 12.42
N GLN A 264 49.57 21.55 11.90
CA GLN A 264 49.87 20.65 10.76
C GLN A 264 50.86 19.52 11.09
N LEU A 265 50.50 18.31 10.68
CA LEU A 265 51.43 17.34 10.08
C LEU A 265 50.69 16.44 9.09
N GLN A 266 51.39 16.01 8.04
CA GLN A 266 50.82 15.46 6.80
C GLN A 266 51.65 14.25 6.33
N HIS A 267 51.01 13.29 5.65
CA HIS A 267 51.60 12.17 4.87
C HIS A 267 52.42 11.07 5.57
N SER A 268 52.11 9.81 5.21
CA SER A 268 53.12 8.89 4.65
C SER A 268 52.51 7.79 3.77
N HIS A 269 53.39 7.14 2.99
CA HIS A 269 53.24 6.14 1.92
C HIS A 269 52.30 4.94 2.19
N LYS A 270 51.64 4.25 1.22
CA LYS A 270 51.98 3.73 -0.14
C LYS A 270 52.51 2.26 -0.14
N SER A 271 51.70 1.35 -0.67
CA SER A 271 52.01 0.09 -1.42
C SER A 271 52.86 -1.05 -0.81
N ILE A 272 52.22 -2.20 -0.58
CA ILE A 272 52.63 -3.60 -0.93
C ILE A 272 51.29 -4.33 -1.20
N GLU A 273 50.92 -4.82 -2.39
CA GLU A 273 51.48 -5.84 -3.32
C GLU A 273 51.12 -7.31 -2.96
N SER A 274 51.03 -8.15 -3.98
CA SER A 274 50.13 -9.32 -4.08
C SER A 274 50.81 -10.69 -3.96
N THR A 275 50.07 -11.70 -3.49
CA THR A 275 50.24 -13.12 -3.92
C THR A 275 48.85 -13.80 -3.77
N ASN A 276 48.08 -14.25 -4.76
CA ASN A 276 48.29 -14.94 -6.05
C ASN A 276 48.08 -16.47 -5.95
N GLN A 277 47.56 -17.06 -7.05
CA GLN A 277 47.20 -18.48 -7.28
C GLN A 277 45.87 -19.01 -6.69
N ALA A 278 45.09 -19.87 -7.35
CA ALA A 278 44.67 -20.04 -8.76
C ALA A 278 43.93 -21.39 -8.89
N GLU A 279 42.88 -21.39 -9.71
CA GLU A 279 42.25 -22.50 -10.45
C GLU A 279 43.27 -23.38 -11.24
N PRO A 280 42.91 -24.56 -11.85
CA PRO A 280 41.66 -24.79 -12.60
C PRO A 280 41.09 -26.24 -12.71
N GLY A 281 40.00 -26.41 -13.47
CA GLY A 281 39.61 -27.72 -14.02
C GLY A 281 38.19 -27.81 -14.62
N GLN A 282 38.03 -27.57 -15.92
CA GLN A 282 36.80 -27.90 -16.68
C GLN A 282 36.81 -29.36 -17.17
N CYS A 283 35.63 -29.98 -17.34
CA CYS A 283 35.04 -30.38 -18.64
C CYS A 283 34.27 -31.73 -18.60
N SER A 284 33.19 -31.83 -19.41
CA SER A 284 32.40 -33.04 -19.78
C SER A 284 31.69 -33.80 -18.64
N VAL A 285 30.48 -34.38 -18.80
CA VAL A 285 29.68 -34.73 -20.00
C VAL A 285 28.28 -34.10 -19.92
#